data_AF-A0A7K3KKM1-F1
#
_entry.id   AF-A0A7K3KKM1-F1
#
_cell.length_a   1.000
_cell.length_b   1.000
_cell.length_c   1.000
_cell.angle_alpha   90.00
_cell.angle_beta   90.00
_cell.angle_gamma   90.00
#
_symmetry.space_group_name_H-M   'P 1'
#
loop_
_entity.id
_entity.type
_entity.pdbx_description
1 polymer ?
#
loop_
_entity_poly.entity_id
_entity_poly.type
_entity_poly.pdbx_seq_one_letter_code
_entity_poly.pdbx_strand_id
1 'polypeptide(L)'
;MQGTCRTQCLSLQERVRGPRTRAQDRRSRSNCPRATDLQAHSTTMVRREHQPEGGTMANKHLNETAVQPYSGHDANLEFPFTSDAGFKRAMKDEEICKQVISAFTGLAVESIKSISSEYSLSPVLGGRGTRLDVLVQADGRLVNVEMQRADPGEIARRMRYYQAVADTHTVGKGSPYAKLVEHIIVFACTFDPLGCGIPRYTFRMQAEEAPEAPFDPGFAWILLNSAAWAKEQSSDLRRLLRYMDSGTAEGELCHRIDTVLIDAHEDGLWKEGVREMMTVEQRIDWAEHVGEKRGLEKGVAEGRAETAAMYRWLSETGRTDELMRSLSDPELQQRLLDEFSVTKQKG
;
A
#
# COMPACT_ATOMS: atom_id res chain seq x y z
N MET A 1 -11.40 -46.33 -40.53
CA MET A 1 -11.86 -46.03 -39.15
C MET A 1 -11.20 -44.71 -38.78
N GLN A 2 -11.90 -43.59 -38.99
CA GLN A 2 -12.72 -42.89 -37.99
C GLN A 2 -11.86 -42.45 -36.79
N GLY A 3 -11.70 -41.17 -36.44
CA GLY A 3 -12.39 -39.96 -36.88
C GLY A 3 -12.49 -39.01 -35.70
N THR A 4 -11.85 -37.85 -35.84
CA THR A 4 -11.73 -36.68 -34.95
C THR A 4 -13.05 -36.06 -34.46
N CYS A 5 -13.04 -35.42 -33.28
CA CYS A 5 -13.89 -34.25 -32.92
C CYS A 5 -13.32 -33.63 -31.61
N ARG A 6 -12.82 -32.40 -31.49
CA ARG A 6 -13.36 -31.02 -31.65
C ARG A 6 -14.51 -30.63 -30.70
N THR A 7 -14.39 -29.38 -30.20
CA THR A 7 -15.44 -28.46 -29.69
C THR A 7 -15.95 -28.68 -28.25
N GLN A 8 -16.33 -27.67 -27.42
CA GLN A 8 -16.69 -26.28 -27.69
C GLN A 8 -16.73 -25.46 -26.37
N CYS A 9 -16.31 -24.20 -26.45
CA CYS A 9 -16.77 -23.10 -25.60
C CYS A 9 -18.24 -22.81 -25.96
N LEU A 10 -19.15 -22.68 -24.98
CA LEU A 10 -20.49 -22.11 -25.22
C LEU A 10 -20.76 -20.97 -24.24
N SER A 11 -20.72 -19.77 -24.81
CA SER A 11 -21.45 -18.58 -24.41
C SER A 11 -22.96 -18.84 -24.36
N LEU A 12 -23.69 -18.19 -23.45
CA LEU A 12 -25.12 -17.90 -23.65
C LEU A 12 -25.51 -16.62 -22.92
N GLN A 13 -25.75 -15.56 -23.71
CA GLN A 13 -26.53 -14.39 -23.35
C GLN A 13 -27.99 -14.58 -23.82
N GLU A 14 -28.91 -14.09 -22.98
CA GLU A 14 -30.20 -13.45 -23.29
C GLU A 14 -31.53 -14.23 -23.60
N ARG A 15 -32.52 -13.87 -22.76
CA ARG A 15 -33.98 -13.63 -22.97
C ARG A 15 -34.94 -14.82 -23.11
N VAL A 16 -35.98 -14.85 -22.26
CA VAL A 16 -37.38 -14.42 -22.57
C VAL A 16 -38.30 -14.53 -21.31
N ARG A 17 -39.03 -13.43 -21.06
CA ARG A 17 -40.32 -13.15 -20.38
C ARG A 17 -41.08 -14.26 -19.60
N GLY A 18 -41.54 -13.94 -18.38
CA GLY A 18 -42.49 -14.72 -17.54
C GLY A 18 -43.98 -14.57 -17.93
N PRO A 19 -44.98 -14.64 -17.02
CA PRO A 19 -45.05 -15.22 -15.66
C PRO A 19 -46.24 -16.22 -15.49
N ARG A 20 -46.32 -16.98 -14.38
CA ARG A 20 -47.57 -17.34 -13.65
C ARG A 20 -47.38 -18.27 -12.43
N THR A 21 -47.70 -17.70 -11.26
CA THR A 21 -48.57 -18.20 -10.15
C THR A 21 -48.41 -19.59 -9.49
N ARG A 22 -48.27 -19.49 -8.15
CA ARG A 22 -48.92 -20.21 -7.02
C ARG A 22 -48.62 -21.70 -6.72
N ALA A 23 -48.04 -21.85 -5.51
CA ALA A 23 -48.62 -22.53 -4.33
C ALA A 23 -48.21 -23.97 -3.99
N GLN A 24 -47.86 -24.10 -2.69
CA GLN A 24 -47.99 -25.24 -1.76
C GLN A 24 -47.00 -26.41 -1.92
N ASP A 25 -46.05 -26.56 -1.00
CA ASP A 25 -46.15 -27.16 0.34
C ASP A 25 -46.01 -28.69 0.30
N ARG A 26 -44.88 -29.22 0.80
CA ARG A 26 -44.81 -30.48 1.56
C ARG A 26 -43.42 -30.76 2.12
N ARG A 27 -43.43 -31.07 3.42
CA ARG A 27 -42.34 -31.55 4.28
C ARG A 27 -41.96 -33.00 3.97
N SER A 28 -40.69 -33.36 4.13
CA SER A 28 -40.16 -34.62 4.72
C SER A 28 -38.62 -34.55 4.67
N ARG A 29 -37.90 -34.34 5.78
CA ARG A 29 -37.41 -35.28 6.82
C ARG A 29 -36.67 -36.53 6.30
N SER A 30 -35.48 -36.73 6.89
CA SER A 30 -34.61 -37.93 6.95
C SER A 30 -33.86 -38.24 5.64
N ASN A 31 -32.59 -38.66 5.63
CA ASN A 31 -31.75 -39.28 6.64
C ASN A 31 -30.28 -39.08 6.28
N CYS A 32 -29.44 -38.88 7.30
CA CYS A 32 -27.98 -38.97 7.23
C CYS A 32 -27.57 -40.47 7.26
N PRO A 33 -26.41 -40.83 6.67
CA PRO A 33 -25.48 -41.64 7.45
C PRO A 33 -24.03 -41.15 7.37
N ARG A 34 -23.35 -41.23 8.52
CA ARG A 34 -21.88 -41.22 8.69
C ARG A 34 -21.29 -42.57 8.31
N ALA A 35 -20.06 -42.57 7.79
CA ALA A 35 -18.96 -43.52 8.01
C ALA A 35 -17.81 -43.15 7.04
N THR A 36 -16.69 -42.59 7.52
CA THR A 36 -15.41 -43.27 7.79
C THR A 36 -14.82 -44.00 6.57
N ASP A 37 -13.70 -43.52 6.02
CA ASP A 37 -12.40 -44.18 6.22
C ASP A 37 -11.24 -43.44 5.54
N LEU A 38 -10.09 -43.51 6.21
CA LEU A 38 -8.78 -43.08 5.77
C LEU A 38 -8.31 -43.92 4.56
N GLN A 39 -7.57 -43.30 3.64
CA GLN A 39 -6.30 -43.87 3.19
C GLN A 39 -5.42 -42.84 2.48
N ALA A 40 -4.18 -42.75 2.98
CA ALA A 40 -3.09 -41.99 2.42
C ALA A 40 -2.43 -42.78 1.28
N HIS A 41 -2.09 -42.10 0.18
CA HIS A 41 -1.05 -42.58 -0.73
C HIS A 41 -0.12 -41.43 -1.14
N SER A 42 1.12 -41.57 -0.66
CA SER A 42 2.34 -40.92 -1.11
C SER A 42 2.69 -41.39 -2.52
N THR A 43 3.12 -40.51 -3.42
CA THR A 43 4.07 -40.86 -4.49
C THR A 43 4.90 -39.65 -4.91
N THR A 44 6.20 -39.93 -5.00
CA THR A 44 7.36 -39.07 -5.20
C THR A 44 7.53 -38.55 -6.64
N MET A 45 8.27 -37.43 -6.73
CA MET A 45 8.84 -36.73 -7.88
C MET A 45 9.27 -37.57 -9.09
N VAL A 46 9.15 -36.99 -10.29
CA VAL A 46 10.13 -37.18 -11.38
C VAL A 46 10.43 -35.84 -12.05
N ARG A 47 11.71 -35.47 -11.97
CA ARG A 47 12.43 -34.39 -12.64
C ARG A 47 12.61 -34.75 -14.12
N ARG A 48 12.41 -33.81 -15.05
CA ARG A 48 12.96 -33.91 -16.42
C ARG A 48 13.56 -32.58 -16.85
N GLU A 49 14.88 -32.61 -17.01
CA GLU A 49 15.70 -31.63 -17.71
C GLU A 49 15.51 -31.79 -19.22
N HIS A 50 15.41 -30.68 -19.96
CA HIS A 50 15.79 -30.60 -21.37
C HIS A 50 16.13 -29.14 -21.77
N GLN A 51 17.38 -28.98 -22.19
CA GLN A 51 17.94 -27.95 -23.06
C GLN A 51 18.86 -28.72 -24.05
N PRO A 52 19.40 -28.14 -25.14
CA PRO A 52 19.29 -26.77 -25.68
C PRO A 52 19.06 -26.75 -27.22
N GLU A 53 18.99 -25.56 -27.82
CA GLU A 53 19.44 -25.15 -29.18
C GLU A 53 18.90 -23.71 -29.38
N GLY A 54 19.63 -22.64 -29.70
CA GLY A 54 20.90 -22.45 -30.39
C GLY A 54 20.63 -21.64 -31.68
N GLY A 55 20.81 -20.30 -31.69
CA GLY A 55 20.69 -19.56 -32.95
C GLY A 55 20.59 -18.01 -32.92
N THR A 56 21.76 -17.37 -32.82
CA THR A 56 22.21 -16.16 -33.57
C THR A 56 21.69 -14.74 -33.25
N MET A 57 22.68 -13.86 -33.04
CA MET A 57 22.62 -12.42 -32.78
C MET A 57 22.22 -11.56 -33.99
N ALA A 58 21.53 -10.44 -33.72
CA ALA A 58 21.71 -9.18 -34.44
C ALA A 58 21.32 -7.99 -33.55
N ASN A 59 22.33 -7.18 -33.22
CA ASN A 59 22.25 -5.91 -32.49
C ASN A 59 21.59 -4.83 -33.36
N LYS A 60 20.61 -4.10 -32.81
CA LYS A 60 20.32 -2.71 -33.23
C LYS A 60 19.98 -1.88 -32.01
N HIS A 61 20.89 -0.96 -31.72
CA HIS A 61 20.82 0.09 -30.72
C HIS A 61 19.45 0.75 -30.64
N LEU A 62 18.85 0.70 -29.47
CA LEU A 62 17.92 1.71 -29.01
C LEU A 62 18.64 2.48 -27.90
N ASN A 63 18.71 3.80 -28.07
CA ASN A 63 19.17 4.75 -27.07
C ASN A 63 18.33 4.55 -25.80
N GLU A 64 18.88 3.85 -24.82
CA GLU A 64 18.51 4.04 -23.42
C GLU A 64 19.13 5.36 -22.99
N THR A 65 18.36 6.44 -23.14
CA THR A 65 18.57 7.63 -22.33
C THR A 65 18.49 7.13 -20.89
N ALA A 66 19.62 7.12 -20.19
CA ALA A 66 19.68 6.81 -18.77
C ALA A 66 18.73 7.77 -18.05
N VAL A 67 17.52 7.30 -17.75
CA VAL A 67 16.63 7.94 -16.80
C VAL A 67 17.37 7.80 -15.48
N GLN A 68 18.01 8.90 -15.05
CA GLN A 68 18.55 8.95 -13.71
C GLN A 68 17.38 8.65 -12.75
N PRO A 69 17.54 7.71 -11.79
CA PRO A 69 16.51 7.48 -10.80
C PRO A 69 16.30 8.80 -10.07
N TYR A 70 15.10 9.35 -10.21
CA TYR A 70 14.65 10.54 -9.51
C TYR A 70 14.84 10.26 -8.02
N SER A 71 15.78 10.95 -7.38
CA SER A 71 16.02 10.81 -5.95
C SER A 71 14.75 11.29 -5.24
N GLY A 72 13.99 10.37 -4.66
CA GLY A 72 12.65 10.61 -4.13
C GLY A 72 12.55 11.92 -3.35
N HIS A 73 11.81 12.90 -3.90
CA HIS A 73 11.62 14.19 -3.26
C HIS A 73 10.82 14.06 -1.96
N ASP A 74 9.95 13.05 -1.86
CA ASP A 74 9.15 12.77 -0.67
C ASP A 74 10.02 12.58 0.60
N ALA A 75 11.23 12.00 0.47
CA ALA A 75 12.15 11.85 1.59
C ALA A 75 12.62 13.19 2.19
N ASN A 76 12.48 14.29 1.45
CA ASN A 76 12.82 15.62 1.91
C ASN A 76 11.65 16.50 2.34
N LEU A 77 10.42 16.06 2.09
CA LEU A 77 9.23 16.80 2.47
C LEU A 77 8.99 16.69 3.97
N GLU A 78 8.63 17.81 4.59
CA GLU A 78 8.22 17.82 6.00
C GLU A 78 6.91 17.08 6.23
N PHE A 79 6.04 17.06 5.22
CA PHE A 79 4.75 16.38 5.22
C PHE A 79 4.67 15.47 4.00
N PRO A 80 5.29 14.28 4.07
CA PRO A 80 5.32 13.34 2.95
C PRO A 80 3.94 12.77 2.63
N PHE A 81 3.79 12.06 1.51
CA PHE A 81 2.50 11.48 1.11
C PHE A 81 1.88 10.56 2.18
N THR A 82 2.71 9.88 2.96
CA THR A 82 2.28 8.97 4.04
C THR A 82 1.92 9.68 5.35
N SER A 83 2.17 10.98 5.46
CA SER A 83 1.74 11.78 6.61
C SER A 83 0.26 12.17 6.51
N ASP A 84 -0.40 12.38 7.64
CA ASP A 84 -1.82 12.81 7.70
C ASP A 84 -2.08 14.05 6.81
N ALA A 85 -1.24 15.09 6.97
CA ALA A 85 -1.38 16.34 6.24
C ALA A 85 -1.06 16.21 4.75
N GLY A 86 0.03 15.51 4.41
CA GLY A 86 0.44 15.28 3.02
C GLY A 86 -0.59 14.45 2.26
N PHE A 87 -1.04 13.33 2.84
CA PHE A 87 -2.08 12.49 2.25
C PHE A 87 -3.35 13.29 1.95
N LYS A 88 -3.85 14.06 2.92
CA LYS A 88 -5.05 14.89 2.75
C LYS A 88 -4.86 16.00 1.72
N ARG A 89 -3.68 16.58 1.64
CA ARG A 89 -3.36 17.63 0.65
C ARG A 89 -3.37 17.08 -0.77
N ALA A 90 -2.82 15.89 -0.98
CA ALA A 90 -2.81 15.20 -2.27
C ALA A 90 -4.23 14.78 -2.69
N MET A 91 -4.98 14.16 -1.77
CA MET A 91 -6.33 13.66 -2.04
C MET A 91 -7.39 14.75 -2.30
N LYS A 92 -7.08 16.04 -2.04
CA LYS A 92 -7.94 17.17 -2.44
C LYS A 92 -7.93 17.42 -3.95
N ASP A 93 -6.91 16.99 -4.66
CA ASP A 93 -6.89 16.99 -6.12
C ASP A 93 -7.75 15.83 -6.63
N GLU A 94 -8.80 16.14 -7.41
CA GLU A 94 -9.79 15.15 -7.84
C GLU A 94 -9.17 14.05 -8.72
N GLU A 95 -8.23 14.40 -9.60
CA GLU A 95 -7.61 13.43 -10.51
C GLU A 95 -6.62 12.53 -9.77
N ILE A 96 -5.86 13.08 -8.82
CA ILE A 96 -5.05 12.24 -7.90
C ILE A 96 -5.97 11.30 -7.11
N CYS A 97 -7.04 11.83 -6.52
CA CYS A 97 -7.98 11.06 -5.70
C CYS A 97 -8.60 9.88 -6.47
N LYS A 98 -9.06 10.13 -7.70
CA LYS A 98 -9.61 9.09 -8.60
C LYS A 98 -8.61 7.96 -8.85
N GLN A 99 -7.38 8.32 -9.21
CA GLN A 99 -6.35 7.34 -9.55
C GLN A 99 -5.88 6.56 -8.32
N VAL A 100 -5.73 7.23 -7.16
CA VAL A 100 -5.39 6.57 -5.89
C VAL A 100 -6.47 5.59 -5.47
N ILE A 101 -7.75 5.99 -5.48
CA ILE A 101 -8.85 5.08 -5.12
C ILE A 101 -8.93 3.91 -6.09
N SER A 102 -8.74 4.16 -7.38
CA SER A 102 -8.75 3.10 -8.39
C SER A 102 -7.65 2.07 -8.13
N ALA A 103 -6.43 2.54 -7.87
CA ALA A 103 -5.29 1.68 -7.55
C ALA A 103 -5.51 0.89 -6.25
N PHE A 104 -5.98 1.54 -5.19
CA PHE A 104 -6.16 0.94 -3.87
C PHE A 104 -7.30 -0.08 -3.81
N THR A 105 -8.42 0.20 -4.48
CA THR A 105 -9.58 -0.70 -4.50
C THR A 105 -9.46 -1.79 -5.57
N GLY A 106 -8.72 -1.50 -6.65
CA GLY A 106 -8.73 -2.31 -7.87
C GLY A 106 -10.01 -2.15 -8.69
N LEU A 107 -10.77 -1.09 -8.46
CA LEU A 107 -12.00 -0.75 -9.20
C LEU A 107 -11.73 0.45 -10.11
N ALA A 108 -12.34 0.47 -11.30
CA ALA A 108 -12.33 1.68 -12.11
C ALA A 108 -13.21 2.76 -11.44
N VAL A 109 -12.66 3.97 -11.30
CA VAL A 109 -13.40 5.14 -10.84
C VAL A 109 -13.56 6.13 -12.00
N GLU A 110 -14.79 6.31 -12.46
CA GLU A 110 -15.12 7.24 -13.55
C GLU A 110 -15.36 8.65 -13.01
N SER A 111 -16.09 8.76 -11.90
CA SER A 111 -16.53 10.04 -11.34
C SER A 111 -16.43 10.10 -9.82
N ILE A 112 -16.01 11.27 -9.31
CA ILE A 112 -16.10 11.60 -7.89
C ILE A 112 -17.19 12.63 -7.69
N LYS A 113 -18.14 12.32 -6.81
CA LYS A 113 -19.21 13.25 -6.43
C LYS A 113 -18.78 14.18 -5.30
N SER A 114 -17.98 13.68 -4.36
CA SER A 114 -17.50 14.47 -3.24
C SER A 114 -16.26 13.85 -2.59
N ILE A 115 -15.34 14.70 -2.15
CA ILE A 115 -14.18 14.34 -1.33
C ILE A 115 -14.32 15.07 0.00
N SER A 116 -14.26 14.35 1.11
CA SER A 116 -14.25 14.92 2.45
C SER A 116 -12.95 14.53 3.15
N SER A 117 -12.00 15.48 3.25
CA SER A 117 -10.78 15.36 4.06
C SER A 117 -11.06 15.92 5.45
N GLU A 118 -10.84 15.12 6.50
CA GLU A 118 -11.21 15.44 7.90
C GLU A 118 -12.72 15.49 8.17
N TYR A 119 -13.37 14.34 8.01
CA TYR A 119 -14.76 14.23 8.45
C TYR A 119 -14.81 13.98 9.97
N SER A 120 -14.90 15.06 10.74
CA SER A 120 -15.06 15.01 12.20
C SER A 120 -16.47 14.51 12.53
N LEU A 121 -16.54 13.26 12.96
CA LEU A 121 -17.79 12.63 13.35
C LEU A 121 -17.96 12.87 14.84
N SER A 122 -18.81 13.82 15.20
CA SER A 122 -19.39 13.84 16.54
C SER A 122 -20.34 12.65 16.62
N PRO A 123 -20.01 11.61 17.41
CA PRO A 123 -20.94 10.53 17.59
C PRO A 123 -22.16 11.06 18.32
N VAL A 124 -23.25 10.30 18.22
CA VAL A 124 -24.34 10.28 19.19
C VAL A 124 -23.80 10.58 20.59
N LEU A 125 -24.43 11.51 21.32
CA LEU A 125 -24.06 11.98 22.66
C LEU A 125 -23.32 10.88 23.47
N GLY A 126 -22.01 11.05 23.68
CA GLY A 126 -21.18 10.16 24.51
C GLY A 126 -20.30 9.11 23.79
N GLY A 127 -20.32 9.01 22.46
CA GLY A 127 -19.40 8.12 21.73
C GLY A 127 -17.96 8.66 21.61
N ARG A 128 -17.01 7.82 21.17
CA ARG A 128 -15.65 8.26 20.82
C ARG A 128 -15.70 9.02 19.48
N GLY A 129 -15.35 10.31 19.50
CA GLY A 129 -15.11 11.05 18.26
C GLY A 129 -14.07 10.33 17.41
N THR A 130 -14.34 10.16 16.12
CA THR A 130 -13.37 9.60 15.18
C THR A 130 -13.34 10.49 13.95
N ARG A 131 -12.14 10.80 13.52
CA ARG A 131 -11.88 11.56 12.30
C ARG A 131 -11.51 10.55 11.23
N LEU A 132 -12.30 10.48 10.18
CA LEU A 132 -11.91 9.73 8.99
C LEU A 132 -10.95 10.59 8.16
N ASP A 133 -9.94 9.96 7.60
CA ASP A 133 -8.91 10.68 6.86
C ASP A 133 -9.46 11.25 5.56
N VAL A 134 -9.90 10.37 4.66
CA VAL A 134 -10.47 10.74 3.37
C VAL A 134 -11.67 9.86 3.06
N LEU A 135 -12.86 10.47 3.04
CA LEU A 135 -14.11 9.82 2.66
C LEU A 135 -14.57 10.33 1.29
N VAL A 136 -14.80 9.42 0.36
CA VAL A 136 -15.11 9.74 -1.04
C VAL A 136 -16.40 9.05 -1.48
N GLN A 137 -17.26 9.81 -2.16
CA GLN A 137 -18.39 9.24 -2.89
C GLN A 137 -18.01 9.15 -4.37
N ALA A 138 -17.83 7.93 -4.87
CA ALA A 138 -17.36 7.65 -6.23
C ALA A 138 -18.25 6.59 -6.88
N ASP A 139 -18.80 6.89 -8.06
CA ASP A 139 -19.66 5.97 -8.85
C ASP A 139 -20.75 5.25 -8.03
N GLY A 140 -21.40 6.00 -7.12
CA GLY A 140 -22.45 5.48 -6.26
C GLY A 140 -21.97 4.61 -5.09
N ARG A 141 -20.66 4.56 -4.84
CA ARG A 141 -20.02 3.88 -3.71
C ARG A 141 -19.47 4.88 -2.71
N LEU A 142 -19.32 4.43 -1.46
CA LEU A 142 -18.58 5.14 -0.43
C LEU A 142 -17.21 4.48 -0.24
N VAL A 143 -16.13 5.24 -0.36
CA VAL A 143 -14.78 4.74 -0.12
C VAL A 143 -14.14 5.56 0.99
N ASN A 144 -13.75 4.91 2.07
CA ASN A 144 -12.93 5.51 3.11
C ASN A 144 -11.48 5.04 2.95
N VAL A 145 -10.53 5.97 2.90
CA VAL A 145 -9.10 5.65 2.82
C VAL A 145 -8.38 6.26 4.01
N GLU A 146 -7.71 5.41 4.78
CA GLU A 146 -6.97 5.75 5.99
C GLU A 146 -5.48 5.44 5.78
N MET A 147 -4.60 6.40 6.04
CA MET A 147 -3.15 6.18 5.97
C MET A 147 -2.62 5.75 7.35
N GLN A 148 -1.75 4.73 7.42
CA GLN A 148 -1.21 4.21 8.68
C GLN A 148 0.32 4.10 8.61
N ARG A 149 1.03 4.91 9.41
CA ARG A 149 2.49 4.85 9.53
C ARG A 149 3.00 3.91 10.63
N ALA A 150 2.14 3.65 11.61
CA ALA A 150 2.42 2.77 12.74
C ALA A 150 1.24 1.83 12.97
N ASP A 151 1.50 0.73 13.67
CA ASP A 151 0.46 -0.18 14.14
C ASP A 151 0.05 0.20 15.57
N PRO A 152 -1.03 0.97 15.78
CA PRO A 152 -1.57 1.20 17.11
C PRO A 152 -2.33 -0.02 17.66
N GLY A 153 -2.37 -1.13 16.93
CA GLY A 153 -3.17 -2.30 17.21
C GLY A 153 -4.61 -2.19 16.73
N GLU A 154 -5.32 -3.30 16.87
CA GLU A 154 -6.78 -3.40 16.80
C GLU A 154 -7.37 -2.98 15.45
N ILE A 155 -6.58 -3.11 14.38
CA ILE A 155 -6.91 -2.62 13.03
C ILE A 155 -8.30 -3.08 12.56
N ALA A 156 -8.65 -4.36 12.75
CA ALA A 156 -9.97 -4.88 12.39
C ALA A 156 -11.11 -4.25 13.20
N ARG A 157 -10.90 -3.96 14.49
CA ARG A 157 -11.89 -3.28 15.33
C ARG A 157 -12.06 -1.82 14.93
N ARG A 158 -10.97 -1.15 14.53
CA ARG A 158 -10.97 0.23 14.02
C ARG A 158 -11.72 0.30 12.69
N MET A 159 -11.41 -0.57 11.73
CA MET A 159 -12.13 -0.65 10.45
C MET A 159 -13.64 -0.82 10.66
N ARG A 160 -14.05 -1.75 11.54
CA ARG A 160 -15.47 -1.93 11.89
C ARG A 160 -16.09 -0.66 12.48
N TYR A 161 -15.38 0.01 13.38
CA TYR A 161 -15.87 1.26 13.98
C TYR A 161 -16.03 2.34 12.91
N TYR A 162 -15.02 2.53 12.07
CA TYR A 162 -15.00 3.56 11.03
C TYR A 162 -16.11 3.32 10.01
N GLN A 163 -16.36 2.05 9.64
CA GLN A 163 -17.48 1.67 8.79
C GLN A 163 -18.81 2.08 9.40
N ALA A 164 -19.06 1.68 10.65
CA ALA A 164 -20.30 1.99 11.32
C ALA A 164 -20.53 3.49 11.41
N VAL A 165 -19.49 4.27 11.71
CA VAL A 165 -19.62 5.73 11.77
C VAL A 165 -19.92 6.31 10.39
N ALA A 166 -19.21 5.93 9.32
CA ALA A 166 -19.51 6.43 7.98
C ALA A 166 -20.89 6.00 7.45
N ASP A 167 -21.37 4.79 7.77
CA ASP A 167 -22.70 4.31 7.39
C ASP A 167 -23.82 5.17 8.00
N THR A 168 -23.66 5.68 9.22
CA THR A 168 -24.67 6.56 9.85
C THR A 168 -24.92 7.87 9.09
N HIS A 169 -23.97 8.30 8.25
CA HIS A 169 -24.10 9.52 7.45
C HIS A 169 -24.70 9.28 6.06
N THR A 170 -24.66 8.04 5.55
CA THR A 170 -25.32 7.72 4.27
C THR A 170 -26.81 7.47 4.43
N VAL A 171 -27.23 6.95 5.59
CA VAL A 171 -28.62 6.56 5.84
C VAL A 171 -29.18 7.27 7.07
N GLY A 172 -29.94 8.35 6.82
CA GLY A 172 -30.62 9.11 7.85
C GLY A 172 -31.76 8.36 8.54
N LYS A 173 -32.15 8.82 9.73
CA LYS A 173 -33.23 8.24 10.54
C LYS A 173 -34.50 7.96 9.72
N GLY A 174 -34.99 6.72 9.79
CA GLY A 174 -36.21 6.28 9.09
C GLY A 174 -36.02 5.89 7.62
N SER A 175 -34.79 5.95 7.09
CA SER A 175 -34.49 5.48 5.74
C SER A 175 -34.43 3.94 5.66
N PRO A 176 -34.83 3.33 4.54
CA PRO A 176 -34.64 1.90 4.31
C PRO A 176 -33.16 1.55 4.20
N TYR A 177 -32.76 0.37 4.69
CA TYR A 177 -31.39 -0.14 4.54
C TYR A 177 -30.96 -0.36 3.09
N ALA A 178 -31.92 -0.51 2.15
CA ALA A 178 -31.63 -0.56 0.72
C ALA A 178 -30.96 0.71 0.15
N LYS A 179 -30.88 1.79 0.95
CA LYS A 179 -30.13 3.01 0.61
C LYS A 179 -28.66 2.97 1.06
N LEU A 180 -28.23 1.94 1.81
CA LEU A 180 -26.82 1.72 2.08
C LEU A 180 -26.14 1.40 0.76
N VAL A 181 -25.29 2.31 0.32
CA VAL A 181 -24.45 2.13 -0.86
C VAL A 181 -23.31 1.17 -0.53
N GLU A 182 -22.67 0.62 -1.55
CA GLU A 182 -21.46 -0.18 -1.35
C GLU A 182 -20.40 0.65 -0.63
N HIS A 183 -19.84 0.12 0.46
CA HIS A 183 -18.87 0.80 1.30
C HIS A 183 -17.54 0.04 1.37
N ILE A 184 -16.47 0.65 0.90
CA ILE A 184 -15.13 0.07 0.93
C ILE A 184 -14.27 0.87 1.90
N ILE A 185 -13.63 0.19 2.86
CA ILE A 185 -12.61 0.79 3.70
C ILE A 185 -11.25 0.26 3.29
N VAL A 186 -10.34 1.18 3.02
CA VAL A 186 -8.93 0.91 2.73
C VAL A 186 -8.09 1.46 3.86
N PHE A 187 -7.29 0.62 4.50
CA PHE A 187 -6.16 1.09 5.30
C PHE A 187 -4.89 0.87 4.49
N ALA A 188 -4.21 1.96 4.17
CA ALA A 188 -2.94 1.98 3.46
C ALA A 188 -1.80 2.06 4.49
N CYS A 189 -1.12 0.94 4.73
CA CYS A 189 -0.11 0.82 5.78
C CYS A 189 1.31 0.92 5.20
N THR A 190 2.20 1.65 5.88
CA THR A 190 3.64 1.66 5.57
C THR A 190 4.39 0.44 6.12
N PHE A 191 3.66 -0.52 6.68
CA PHE A 191 4.14 -1.73 7.33
C PHE A 191 3.20 -2.90 6.98
N ASP A 192 3.57 -4.11 7.39
CA ASP A 192 2.70 -5.29 7.22
C ASP A 192 1.78 -5.48 8.43
N PRO A 193 0.48 -5.15 8.33
CA PRO A 193 -0.43 -5.19 9.47
C PRO A 193 -0.80 -6.60 9.93
N LEU A 194 -0.56 -7.64 9.11
CA LEU A 194 -0.89 -9.02 9.45
C LEU A 194 0.32 -9.96 9.44
N GLY A 195 1.50 -9.48 9.05
CA GLY A 195 2.74 -10.25 9.04
C GLY A 195 2.80 -11.39 8.00
N CYS A 196 1.92 -11.41 6.99
CA CYS A 196 1.91 -12.47 5.97
C CYS A 196 2.81 -12.15 4.76
N GLY A 197 3.39 -10.95 4.71
CA GLY A 197 4.33 -10.50 3.69
C GLY A 197 3.71 -10.36 2.29
N ILE A 198 2.41 -10.04 2.18
CA ILE A 198 1.72 -9.81 0.91
C ILE A 198 1.25 -8.35 0.79
N PRO A 199 1.15 -7.79 -0.43
CA PRO A 199 0.88 -6.36 -0.63
C PRO A 199 -0.58 -5.95 -0.35
N ARG A 200 -1.51 -6.92 -0.38
CA ARG A 200 -2.94 -6.66 -0.28
C ARG A 200 -3.65 -7.78 0.46
N TYR A 201 -4.50 -7.39 1.39
CA TYR A 201 -5.47 -8.25 2.06
C TYR A 201 -6.87 -7.70 1.75
N THR A 202 -7.77 -8.56 1.27
CA THR A 202 -9.17 -8.17 1.01
C THR A 202 -10.09 -9.06 1.82
N PHE A 203 -10.95 -8.46 2.62
CA PHE A 203 -11.92 -9.15 3.45
C PHE A 203 -13.32 -8.90 2.90
N ARG A 204 -14.03 -10.01 2.66
CA ARG A 204 -15.44 -10.05 2.31
C ARG A 204 -16.13 -11.01 3.26
N MET A 205 -17.40 -10.73 3.56
CA MET A 205 -18.19 -11.61 4.44
C MET A 205 -18.70 -12.79 3.64
N GLN A 206 -18.55 -13.99 4.20
CA GLN A 206 -19.08 -15.23 3.65
C GLN A 206 -19.64 -16.08 4.79
N ALA A 207 -20.55 -17.00 4.49
CA ALA A 207 -21.03 -17.95 5.48
C ALA A 207 -19.95 -19.00 5.76
N GLU A 208 -19.72 -19.34 7.03
CA GLU A 208 -18.71 -20.33 7.41
C GLU A 208 -19.12 -21.75 6.99
N GLU A 209 -20.41 -22.08 7.14
CA GLU A 209 -20.94 -23.40 6.82
C GLU A 209 -21.20 -23.61 5.32
N ALA A 210 -21.35 -22.51 4.57
CA ALA A 210 -21.62 -22.53 3.14
C ALA A 210 -20.99 -21.32 2.43
N PRO A 211 -19.65 -21.30 2.21
CA PRO A 211 -18.96 -20.15 1.62
C PRO A 211 -19.50 -19.72 0.26
N GLU A 212 -20.05 -20.65 -0.52
CA GLU A 212 -20.63 -20.40 -1.84
C GLU A 212 -22.05 -19.83 -1.80
N ALA A 213 -22.65 -19.69 -0.61
CA ALA A 213 -23.99 -19.11 -0.48
C ALA A 213 -23.97 -17.63 -0.92
N PRO A 214 -24.91 -17.20 -1.79
CA PRO A 214 -24.95 -15.83 -2.26
C PRO A 214 -25.34 -14.91 -1.08
N PHE A 215 -24.35 -14.17 -0.59
CA PHE A 215 -24.53 -13.18 0.47
C PHE A 215 -23.61 -11.99 0.18
N ASP A 216 -24.21 -10.84 -0.10
CA ASP A 216 -23.49 -9.60 -0.33
C ASP A 216 -23.98 -8.54 0.67
N PRO A 217 -23.18 -8.21 1.70
CA PRO A 217 -23.55 -7.18 2.66
C PRO A 217 -23.29 -5.77 2.13
N GLY A 218 -22.76 -5.60 0.91
CA GLY A 218 -22.46 -4.31 0.32
C GLY A 218 -21.25 -3.62 0.95
N PHE A 219 -20.28 -4.35 1.50
CA PHE A 219 -19.04 -3.75 1.98
C PHE A 219 -17.82 -4.66 1.82
N ALA A 220 -16.64 -4.05 1.80
CA ALA A 220 -15.36 -4.75 1.83
C ALA A 220 -14.32 -3.97 2.65
N TRP A 221 -13.40 -4.70 3.28
CA TRP A 221 -12.22 -4.12 3.91
C TRP A 221 -10.98 -4.49 3.12
N ILE A 222 -10.09 -3.53 2.91
CA ILE A 222 -8.83 -3.71 2.22
C ILE A 222 -7.72 -3.20 3.14
N LEU A 223 -6.73 -4.04 3.38
CA LEU A 223 -5.45 -3.61 3.96
C LEU A 223 -4.41 -3.66 2.86
N LEU A 224 -3.66 -2.57 2.71
CA LEU A 224 -2.54 -2.49 1.79
C LEU A 224 -1.25 -2.41 2.60
N ASN A 225 -0.24 -3.15 2.16
CA ASN A 225 1.06 -3.26 2.81
C ASN A 225 2.13 -2.75 1.85
N SER A 226 2.62 -1.53 2.08
CA SER A 226 3.66 -0.94 1.22
C SER A 226 4.95 -1.74 1.28
N ALA A 227 5.33 -2.31 2.42
CA ALA A 227 6.59 -3.05 2.58
C ALA A 227 6.66 -4.32 1.70
N ALA A 228 5.52 -4.79 1.19
CA ALA A 228 5.45 -5.91 0.25
C ALA A 228 5.21 -5.46 -1.21
N TRP A 229 5.43 -4.18 -1.55
CA TRP A 229 5.16 -3.61 -2.88
C TRP A 229 5.74 -4.45 -4.02
N ALA A 230 6.95 -5.02 -3.84
CA ALA A 230 7.64 -5.78 -4.87
C ALA A 230 6.87 -7.04 -5.33
N LYS A 231 5.93 -7.54 -4.52
CA LYS A 231 5.08 -8.71 -4.83
C LYS A 231 3.76 -8.33 -5.52
N GLU A 232 3.46 -7.05 -5.67
CA GLU A 232 2.22 -6.58 -6.31
C GLU A 232 2.29 -6.72 -7.84
N GLN A 233 1.23 -7.27 -8.42
CA GLN A 233 1.15 -7.58 -9.84
C GLN A 233 0.70 -6.36 -10.64
N SER A 234 -0.30 -5.63 -10.14
CA SER A 234 -0.79 -4.40 -10.76
C SER A 234 0.31 -3.34 -10.77
N SER A 235 0.67 -2.83 -11.96
CA SER A 235 1.72 -1.81 -12.07
C SER A 235 1.39 -0.54 -11.31
N ASP A 236 0.11 -0.17 -11.26
CA ASP A 236 -0.31 1.11 -10.71
C ASP A 236 -0.31 1.05 -9.18
N LEU A 237 -0.88 -0.02 -8.62
CA LEU A 237 -0.80 -0.27 -7.18
C LEU A 237 0.64 -0.50 -6.74
N ARG A 238 1.44 -1.27 -7.49
CA ARG A 238 2.86 -1.52 -7.14
C ARG A 238 3.65 -0.22 -7.04
N ARG A 239 3.52 0.69 -8.01
CA ARG A 239 4.22 1.99 -8.00
C ARG A 239 3.78 2.85 -6.82
N LEU A 240 2.48 2.89 -6.53
CA LEU A 240 1.95 3.67 -5.41
C LEU A 240 2.38 3.11 -4.05
N LEU A 241 2.38 1.77 -3.89
CA LEU A 241 2.91 1.12 -2.69
C LEU A 241 4.41 1.36 -2.54
N ARG A 242 5.20 1.27 -3.62
CA ARG A 242 6.62 1.61 -3.58
C ARG A 242 6.84 3.07 -3.21
N TYR A 243 6.02 3.97 -3.74
CA TYR A 243 6.09 5.39 -3.40
C TYR A 243 5.83 5.62 -1.91
N MET A 244 4.83 4.94 -1.32
CA MET A 244 4.60 4.98 0.12
C MET A 244 5.76 4.40 0.95
N ASP A 245 6.43 3.37 0.44
CA ASP A 245 7.54 2.67 1.13
C ASP A 245 8.86 3.45 1.08
N SER A 246 9.22 3.99 -0.10
CA SER A 246 10.54 4.56 -0.36
C SER A 246 10.54 6.06 -0.67
N GLY A 247 9.37 6.69 -0.76
CA GLY A 247 9.23 8.10 -1.17
C GLY A 247 9.67 8.38 -2.62
N THR A 248 9.92 7.33 -3.42
CA THR A 248 10.44 7.47 -4.79
C THR A 248 9.29 7.49 -5.78
N ALA A 249 9.05 8.65 -6.38
CA ALA A 249 7.97 8.80 -7.35
C ALA A 249 8.31 8.09 -8.66
N GLU A 250 7.44 7.17 -9.07
CA GLU A 250 7.53 6.48 -10.35
C GLU A 250 6.19 6.52 -11.08
N GLY A 251 6.22 7.01 -12.32
CA GLY A 251 5.02 7.14 -13.15
C GLY A 251 4.24 8.43 -12.90
N GLU A 252 3.25 8.66 -13.77
CA GLU A 252 2.54 9.95 -13.83
C GLU A 252 1.82 10.29 -12.52
N LEU A 253 1.13 9.33 -11.90
CA LEU A 253 0.41 9.55 -10.65
C LEU A 253 1.34 10.02 -9.52
N CYS A 254 2.43 9.29 -9.27
CA CYS A 254 3.34 9.61 -8.16
C CYS A 254 4.04 10.95 -8.39
N HIS A 255 4.42 11.28 -9.64
CA HIS A 255 5.00 12.59 -9.96
C HIS A 255 4.02 13.75 -9.76
N ARG A 256 2.73 13.51 -10.07
CA ARG A 256 1.68 14.51 -9.81
C ARG A 256 1.47 14.72 -8.32
N ILE A 257 1.50 13.65 -7.53
CA ILE A 257 1.48 13.74 -6.06
C ILE A 257 2.68 14.55 -5.56
N ASP A 258 3.90 14.21 -6.01
CA ASP A 258 5.13 14.94 -5.64
C ASP A 258 4.99 16.43 -5.94
N THR A 259 4.49 16.80 -7.12
CA THR A 259 4.31 18.22 -7.50
C THR A 259 3.39 18.93 -6.51
N VAL A 260 2.24 18.34 -6.20
CA VAL A 260 1.27 18.91 -5.25
C VAL A 260 1.87 19.07 -3.85
N LEU A 261 2.69 18.11 -3.42
CA LEU A 261 3.30 18.14 -2.09
C LEU A 261 4.51 19.08 -2.02
N ILE A 262 5.29 19.21 -3.09
CA ILE A 262 6.38 20.18 -3.20
C ILE A 262 5.82 21.60 -3.15
N ASP A 263 4.78 21.90 -3.94
CA ASP A 263 4.12 23.21 -3.92
C ASP A 263 3.61 23.55 -2.51
N ALA A 264 3.00 22.58 -1.83
CA ALA A 264 2.55 22.74 -0.45
C ALA A 264 3.72 22.91 0.52
N HIS A 265 4.83 22.22 0.30
CA HIS A 265 6.02 22.35 1.13
C HIS A 265 6.70 23.73 0.97
N GLU A 266 6.61 24.36 -0.19
CA GLU A 266 7.09 25.72 -0.42
C GLU A 266 6.15 26.78 0.18
N ASP A 267 4.87 26.46 0.38
CA ASP A 267 3.88 27.31 1.05
C ASP A 267 4.12 27.36 2.57
N GLY A 268 4.77 28.43 3.03
CA GLY A 268 5.05 28.68 4.44
C GLY A 268 3.78 28.79 5.30
N LEU A 269 2.71 29.40 4.79
CA LEU A 269 1.45 29.57 5.52
C LEU A 269 0.73 28.25 5.69
N TRP A 270 0.73 27.41 4.64
CA TRP A 270 0.16 26.07 4.74
C TRP A 270 0.90 25.23 5.78
N LYS A 271 2.24 25.25 5.78
CA LYS A 271 3.04 24.50 6.77
C LYS A 271 2.78 24.97 8.20
N GLU A 272 2.73 26.29 8.42
CA GLU A 272 2.44 26.85 9.75
C GLU A 272 1.04 26.46 10.23
N GLY A 273 0.02 26.62 9.37
CA GLY A 273 -1.34 26.21 9.67
C GLY A 273 -1.48 24.72 9.94
N VAL A 274 -0.76 23.86 9.21
CA VAL A 274 -0.72 22.41 9.49
C VAL A 274 -0.17 22.15 10.88
N ARG A 275 0.99 22.74 11.25
CA ARG A 275 1.62 22.53 12.56
C ARG A 275 0.74 22.99 13.73
N GLU A 276 0.01 24.09 13.56
CA GLU A 276 -0.92 24.60 14.58
C GLU A 276 -2.12 23.68 14.81
N MET A 277 -2.58 23.01 13.75
CA MET A 277 -3.80 22.17 13.77
C MET A 277 -3.52 20.69 14.08
N MET A 278 -2.26 20.29 14.25
CA MET A 278 -1.91 18.90 14.55
C MET A 278 -2.41 18.43 15.92
N THR A 279 -2.87 17.18 16.00
CA THR A 279 -3.11 16.50 17.27
C THR A 279 -1.81 16.15 17.98
N VAL A 280 -1.89 15.78 19.26
CA VAL A 280 -0.72 15.36 20.03
C VAL A 280 -0.07 14.12 19.40
N GLU A 281 -0.86 13.15 18.97
CA GLU A 281 -0.39 11.93 18.31
C GLU A 281 0.33 12.25 17.00
N GLN A 282 -0.24 13.15 16.18
CA GLN A 282 0.39 13.58 14.92
C GLN A 282 1.71 14.31 15.16
N ARG A 283 1.82 15.09 16.24
CA ARG A 283 3.07 15.76 16.61
C ARG A 283 4.15 14.78 17.07
N ILE A 284 3.78 13.70 17.76
CA ILE A 284 4.72 12.63 18.16
C ILE A 284 5.24 11.93 16.91
N ASP A 285 4.34 11.44 16.06
CA ASP A 285 4.68 10.76 14.80
C ASP A 285 5.51 11.67 13.85
N TRP A 286 5.19 12.96 13.80
CA TRP A 286 6.00 13.95 13.08
C TRP A 286 7.40 14.14 13.71
N ALA A 287 7.49 14.26 15.04
CA ALA A 287 8.76 14.45 15.73
C ALA A 287 9.68 13.23 15.62
N GLU A 288 9.12 12.02 15.67
CA GLU A 288 9.84 10.77 15.43
C GLU A 288 10.42 10.75 14.02
N HIS A 289 9.59 11.02 13.00
CA HIS A 289 10.03 11.05 11.61
C HIS A 289 11.12 12.09 11.34
N VAL A 290 10.94 13.32 11.83
CA VAL A 290 11.97 14.38 11.73
C VAL A 290 13.23 14.00 12.50
N GLY A 291 13.09 13.33 13.64
CA GLY A 291 14.18 12.82 14.47
C GLY A 291 15.01 11.76 13.74
N GLU A 292 14.37 10.76 13.13
CA GLU A 292 15.00 9.73 12.31
C GLU A 292 15.78 10.34 11.15
N LYS A 293 15.15 11.27 10.43
CA LYS A 293 15.79 11.96 9.29
C LYS A 293 17.05 12.72 9.73
N ARG A 294 16.93 13.52 10.81
CA ARG A 294 18.09 14.25 11.38
C ARG A 294 19.17 13.30 11.87
N GLY A 295 18.80 12.17 12.46
CA GLY A 295 19.72 11.13 12.89
C GLY A 295 20.50 10.53 11.72
N LEU A 296 19.82 10.23 10.61
CA LEU A 296 20.43 9.72 9.39
C LEU A 296 21.36 10.75 8.75
N GLU A 297 20.90 11.99 8.57
CA GLU A 297 21.70 13.10 8.01
C GLU A 297 22.96 13.33 8.85
N LYS A 298 22.81 13.36 10.18
CA LYS A 298 23.93 13.51 11.11
C LYS A 298 24.89 12.32 11.01
N GLY A 299 24.41 11.08 10.99
CA GLY A 299 25.25 9.89 10.85
C GLY A 299 26.02 9.85 9.52
N VAL A 300 25.38 10.25 8.42
CA VAL A 300 26.04 10.38 7.11
C VAL A 300 27.10 11.48 7.13
N ALA A 301 26.79 12.63 7.73
CA ALA A 301 27.74 13.73 7.85
C ALA A 301 28.94 13.37 8.73
N GLU A 302 28.70 12.71 9.87
CA GLU A 302 29.73 12.21 10.79
C GLU A 302 30.61 11.15 10.09
N GLY A 303 30.03 10.15 9.43
CA GLY A 303 30.78 9.14 8.68
C GLY A 303 31.63 9.74 7.55
N ARG A 304 31.11 10.74 6.82
CA ARG A 304 31.89 11.49 5.81
C ARG A 304 33.04 12.26 6.45
N ALA A 305 32.81 12.91 7.59
CA ALA A 305 33.83 13.66 8.30
C ALA A 305 34.94 12.74 8.85
N GLU A 306 34.58 11.59 9.42
CA GLU A 306 35.51 10.56 9.89
C GLU A 306 36.36 10.00 8.75
N THR A 307 35.72 9.65 7.63
CA THR A 307 36.41 9.17 6.43
C THR A 307 37.39 10.22 5.88
N ALA A 308 36.97 11.49 5.83
CA ALA A 308 37.84 12.58 5.40
C ALA A 308 39.01 12.84 6.36
N ALA A 309 38.83 12.64 7.67
CA ALA A 309 39.89 12.73 8.67
C ALA A 309 40.88 11.57 8.55
N MET A 310 40.37 10.35 8.34
CA MET A 310 41.19 9.17 8.06
C MET A 310 42.05 9.38 6.80
N TYR A 311 41.49 9.88 5.71
CA TYR A 311 42.27 10.16 4.50
C TYR A 311 43.36 11.20 4.71
N ARG A 312 43.09 12.25 5.50
CA ARG A 312 44.13 13.20 5.90
C ARG A 312 45.25 12.51 6.68
N TRP A 313 44.91 11.67 7.65
CA TRP A 313 45.90 10.91 8.42
C TRP A 313 46.73 9.95 7.56
N LEU A 314 46.12 9.22 6.62
CA LEU A 314 46.84 8.36 5.68
C LEU A 314 47.80 9.16 4.78
N SER A 315 47.37 10.35 4.35
CA SER A 315 48.21 11.25 3.57
C SER A 315 49.40 11.79 4.39
N GLU A 316 49.18 12.20 5.64
CA GLU A 316 50.23 12.72 6.53
C GLU A 316 51.24 11.64 6.94
N THR A 317 50.81 10.39 7.05
CA THR A 317 51.67 9.23 7.38
C THR A 317 52.35 8.60 6.16
N GLY A 318 52.12 9.13 4.95
CA GLY A 318 52.73 8.62 3.72
C GLY A 318 52.13 7.31 3.18
N ARG A 319 50.95 6.90 3.66
CA ARG A 319 50.23 5.68 3.25
C ARG A 319 49.33 5.92 2.04
N THR A 320 49.85 6.60 1.01
CA THR A 320 49.07 7.02 -0.16
C THR A 320 48.54 5.84 -0.98
N ASP A 321 49.27 4.72 -1.05
CA ASP A 321 48.83 3.52 -1.77
C ASP A 321 47.58 2.89 -1.13
N GLU A 322 47.52 2.84 0.21
CA GLU A 322 46.37 2.32 0.94
C GLU A 322 45.17 3.25 0.82
N LEU A 323 45.40 4.56 0.85
CA LEU A 323 44.39 5.57 0.57
C LEU A 323 43.79 5.35 -0.82
N MET A 324 44.60 5.28 -1.87
CA MET A 324 44.10 5.13 -3.25
C MET A 324 43.31 3.83 -3.44
N ARG A 325 43.75 2.74 -2.82
CA ARG A 325 43.02 1.45 -2.86
C ARG A 325 41.69 1.53 -2.12
N SER A 326 41.64 2.21 -0.96
CA SER A 326 40.43 2.33 -0.15
C SER A 326 39.29 3.12 -0.84
N LEU A 327 39.59 3.90 -1.88
CA LEU A 327 38.56 4.59 -2.67
C LEU A 327 37.69 3.63 -3.50
N SER A 328 38.18 2.43 -3.79
CA SER A 328 37.48 1.42 -4.60
C SER A 328 37.29 0.09 -3.87
N ASP A 329 37.73 0.00 -2.62
CA ASP A 329 37.67 -1.19 -1.77
C ASP A 329 37.00 -0.82 -0.43
N PRO A 330 35.67 -1.04 -0.29
CA PRO A 330 34.93 -0.72 0.92
C PRO A 330 35.40 -1.49 2.15
N GLU A 331 35.86 -2.74 1.99
CA GLU A 331 36.35 -3.55 3.12
C GLU A 331 37.68 -3.00 3.65
N LEU A 332 38.58 -2.60 2.74
CA LEU A 332 39.81 -1.93 3.11
C LEU A 332 39.55 -0.57 3.76
N GLN A 333 38.62 0.23 3.21
CA GLN A 333 38.22 1.50 3.80
C GLN A 333 37.73 1.34 5.24
N GLN A 334 36.88 0.35 5.50
CA GLN A 334 36.40 0.07 6.85
C GLN A 334 37.53 -0.33 7.80
N ARG A 335 38.44 -1.21 7.36
CA ARG A 335 39.61 -1.62 8.18
C ARG A 335 40.51 -0.43 8.54
N LEU A 336 40.71 0.50 7.62
CA LEU A 336 41.51 1.71 7.86
C LEU A 336 40.79 2.69 8.78
N LEU A 337 39.46 2.78 8.71
CA LEU A 337 38.64 3.57 9.64
C LEU A 337 38.75 3.02 11.07
N ASP A 338 38.71 1.70 11.23
CA ASP A 338 38.89 1.04 12.53
C ASP A 338 40.30 1.30 13.09
N GLU A 339 41.33 1.19 12.24
CA GLU A 339 42.73 1.49 12.60
C GLU A 339 42.92 2.95 13.04
N PHE A 340 42.34 3.89 12.29
CA PHE A 340 42.37 5.32 12.59
C PHE A 340 41.67 5.62 13.93
N SER A 341 40.52 4.98 14.18
CA SER A 341 39.75 5.13 15.42
C SER A 341 40.53 4.67 16.66
N VAL A 342 41.25 3.54 16.56
CA VAL A 342 42.12 3.04 17.65
C VAL A 342 43.31 3.97 17.89
N THR A 343 43.87 4.55 16.84
CA THR A 343 45.01 5.49 16.93
C THR A 343 44.60 6.79 17.62
N LYS A 344 43.39 7.28 17.34
CA LYS A 344 42.79 8.47 17.96
C LYS A 344 42.46 8.30 19.45
N GLN A 345 42.26 7.07 19.94
CA GLN A 345 41.99 6.79 21.36
C GLN A 345 43.26 6.64 22.21
N LYS A 346 44.44 6.50 21.59
CA LYS A 346 45.73 6.29 22.27
C LYS A 346 46.57 7.57 22.41
N GLY A 347 46.20 8.64 21.73
CA GLY A 347 46.77 9.98 21.87
C GLY A 347 45.75 10.92 22.52
#